data_AF-A0A820Q9C3-F1
#
_entry.id   AF-A0A820Q9C3-F1
#
_cell.length_a   1.000
_cell.length_b   1.000
_cell.length_c   1.000
_cell.angle_alpha   90.00
_cell.angle_beta   90.00
_cell.angle_gamma   90.00
#
_symmetry.space_group_name_H-M   'P 1'
#
loop_
_entity.id
_entity.type
_entity.pdbx_description
1 polymer ?
#
loop_
_entity_poly.entity_id
_entity_poly.type
_entity_poly.pdbx_seq_one_letter_code
_entity_poly.pdbx_strand_id
1 'polypeptide(L)'
;MCSSLRVAICGAGPSGLSQLHAFESARQAGNEIPDIVCYEKQNDLGGQWNYTWRTGLDESGEPVHSSMYHNLWINLPKECS
;
A
#
# COMPACT_ATOMS: atom_id res chain seq x y z
N MET A 1 -20.73 -14.34 -22.22
CA MET A 1 -19.57 -14.45 -21.31
C MET A 1 -19.57 -13.20 -20.45
N CYS A 2 -19.88 -13.31 -19.16
CA CYS A 2 -19.75 -12.17 -18.26
C CYS A 2 -18.25 -11.99 -17.99
N SER A 3 -17.66 -10.87 -18.40
CA SER A 3 -16.27 -10.55 -18.06
C SER A 3 -16.16 -10.47 -16.54
N SER A 4 -15.28 -11.27 -15.91
CA SER A 4 -14.96 -11.07 -14.50
C SER A 4 -14.37 -9.68 -14.34
N LEU A 5 -14.90 -8.89 -13.40
CA LEU A 5 -14.36 -7.56 -13.09
C LEU A 5 -12.96 -7.75 -12.49
N ARG A 6 -11.97 -7.00 -13.00
CA ARG A 6 -10.61 -7.01 -12.47
C ARG A 6 -10.22 -5.62 -11.99
N VAL A 7 -9.60 -5.56 -10.81
CA VAL A 7 -9.19 -4.32 -10.15
C VAL A 7 -7.69 -4.33 -9.94
N ALA A 8 -7.00 -3.30 -10.43
CA ALA A 8 -5.60 -3.04 -10.14
C ALA A 8 -5.47 -1.98 -9.05
N ILE A 9 -4.72 -2.30 -7.99
CA ILE A 9 -4.36 -1.36 -6.92
C ILE A 9 -2.91 -0.95 -7.14
N CYS A 10 -2.66 0.36 -7.25
CA CYS A 10 -1.32 0.90 -7.46
C CYS A 10 -0.79 1.49 -6.15
N GLY A 11 0.19 0.81 -5.55
CA GLY A 11 0.80 1.13 -4.27
C GLY A 11 0.22 0.31 -3.12
N ALA A 12 1.11 -0.25 -2.30
CA ALA A 12 0.80 -1.00 -1.10
C ALA A 12 1.23 -0.24 0.19
N GLY A 13 1.05 1.09 0.16
CA GLY A 13 1.01 1.91 1.37
C GLY A 13 -0.32 1.77 2.12
N PRO A 14 -0.56 2.57 3.19
CA PRO A 14 -1.75 2.46 4.02
C PRO A 14 -3.07 2.48 3.23
N SER A 15 -3.18 3.34 2.21
CA SER A 15 -4.38 3.39 1.36
C SER A 15 -4.62 2.12 0.55
N GLY A 16 -3.57 1.57 -0.09
CA GLY A 16 -3.69 0.34 -0.88
C GLY A 16 -3.97 -0.89 -0.01
N LEU A 17 -3.32 -0.96 1.16
CA LEU A 17 -3.58 -2.02 2.14
C LEU A 17 -5.00 -1.93 2.72
N SER A 18 -5.50 -0.73 3.03
CA SER A 18 -6.89 -0.53 3.44
C SER A 18 -7.88 -0.94 2.36
N GLN A 19 -7.58 -0.69 1.08
CA GLN A 19 -8.42 -1.14 -0.04
C GLN A 19 -8.44 -2.67 -0.17
N LEU A 20 -7.28 -3.33 -0.03
CA LEU A 20 -7.19 -4.79 0.02
C LEU A 20 -7.97 -5.36 1.21
N HIS A 21 -7.84 -4.74 2.38
CA HIS A 21 -8.56 -5.13 3.58
C HIS A 21 -10.08 -4.98 3.43
N ALA A 22 -10.55 -3.93 2.75
CA ALA A 22 -11.96 -3.72 2.45
C ALA A 22 -12.53 -4.85 1.56
N PHE A 23 -11.80 -5.26 0.53
CA PHE A 23 -12.20 -6.41 -0.30
C PHE A 23 -12.20 -7.71 0.49
N GLU A 24 -11.19 -7.96 1.31
CA GLU A 24 -11.14 -9.15 2.16
C GLU A 24 -12.30 -9.18 3.16
N SER A 25 -12.64 -8.03 3.75
CA SER A 25 -13.80 -7.90 4.65
C SER A 25 -15.12 -8.21 3.92
N ALA A 26 -15.30 -7.70 2.69
CA ALA A 26 -16.47 -8.01 1.88
C ALA A 26 -16.56 -9.50 1.54
N ARG A 27 -15.43 -10.14 1.21
CA ARG A 27 -15.32 -11.58 0.96
C ARG A 27 -15.69 -12.41 2.19
N GLN A 28 -15.19 -12.02 3.38
CA GLN A 28 -15.53 -12.68 4.64
C GLN A 28 -17.01 -12.54 5.00
N ALA A 29 -17.65 -11.44 4.61
CA ALA A 29 -19.09 -11.24 4.72
C ALA A 29 -19.91 -12.02 3.66
N GLY A 30 -19.26 -12.83 2.80
CA GLY A 30 -19.92 -13.68 1.81
C GLY A 30 -20.25 -12.98 0.48
N ASN A 31 -19.74 -11.76 0.25
CA ASN A 31 -19.94 -11.06 -1.01
C ASN A 31 -18.97 -11.58 -2.08
N GLU A 32 -19.43 -11.61 -3.34
CA GLU A 32 -18.53 -11.80 -4.47
C GLU A 32 -17.61 -10.58 -4.62
N ILE A 33 -16.32 -10.84 -4.79
CA ILE A 33 -15.30 -9.80 -5.01
C ILE A 33 -14.67 -9.96 -6.40
N PRO A 34 -14.19 -8.87 -7.01
CA PRO A 34 -13.48 -8.95 -8.28
C PRO A 34 -12.11 -9.65 -8.13
N ASP A 35 -11.49 -9.99 -9.25
CA ASP A 35 -10.07 -10.38 -9.27
C ASP A 35 -9.21 -9.15 -8.96
N ILE A 36 -8.38 -9.20 -7.94
CA ILE A 36 -7.60 -8.05 -7.47
C ILE A 36 -6.11 -8.32 -7.63
N VAL A 37 -5.37 -7.34 -8.16
CA VAL A 37 -3.91 -7.36 -8.18
C VAL A 37 -3.39 -6.05 -7.60
N CYS A 38 -2.49 -6.12 -6.63
CA CYS A 38 -1.80 -4.96 -6.06
C CYS A 38 -0.37 -4.92 -6.57
N TYR A 39 0.06 -3.75 -7.04
CA TYR A 39 1.42 -3.49 -7.50
C TYR A 39 2.11 -2.52 -6.56
N GLU A 40 3.24 -2.93 -6.00
CA GLU A 40 4.12 -2.09 -5.19
C GLU A 40 5.50 -2.08 -5.84
N LYS A 41 6.11 -0.89 -5.92
CA LYS A 41 7.45 -0.73 -6.49
C LYS A 41 8.55 -1.03 -5.48
N GLN A 42 8.27 -0.78 -4.19
CA GLN A 42 9.18 -1.08 -3.09
C GLN A 42 9.25 -2.59 -2.86
N ASN A 43 10.34 -3.03 -2.22
CA ASN A 43 10.54 -4.44 -1.88
C ASN A 43 9.67 -4.94 -0.71
N ASP A 44 8.97 -4.03 -0.01
CA ASP A 44 8.06 -4.35 1.09
C ASP A 44 6.94 -3.31 1.19
N LEU A 45 5.85 -3.70 1.86
CA LEU A 45 4.63 -2.93 2.05
C LEU A 45 4.86 -1.76 3.03
N GLY A 46 3.91 -0.82 3.06
CA GLY A 46 3.89 0.28 4.04
C GLY A 46 4.12 1.66 3.44
N GLY A 47 4.54 1.76 2.18
CA GLY A 47 4.68 3.02 1.45
C GLY A 47 5.63 3.98 2.17
N GLN A 48 5.13 5.15 2.58
CA GLN A 48 5.92 6.13 3.36
C GLN A 48 6.51 5.52 4.64
N TRP A 49 5.83 4.59 5.28
CA TRP A 49 6.27 3.99 6.54
C TRP A 49 7.38 2.93 6.36
N ASN A 50 7.67 2.53 5.12
CA ASN A 50 8.81 1.67 4.81
C ASN A 50 10.09 2.51 4.67
N TYR A 51 10.76 2.73 5.80
CA TYR A 51 11.96 3.55 5.89
C TYR A 51 13.14 2.96 5.10
N THR A 52 13.88 3.82 4.41
CA THR A 52 15.14 3.50 3.74
C THR A 52 16.18 4.58 3.99
N TRP A 53 17.46 4.18 4.02
CA TRP A 53 18.58 5.11 4.11
C TRP A 53 18.91 5.79 2.77
N ARG A 54 18.36 5.28 1.66
CA ARG A 54 18.61 5.78 0.30
C ARG A 54 17.96 7.14 0.08
N THR A 55 18.58 7.97 -0.77
CA THR A 55 18.06 9.27 -1.20
C THR A 55 18.18 9.41 -2.71
N GLY A 56 17.29 10.21 -3.32
CA GLY A 56 17.26 10.38 -4.78
C GLY A 56 16.65 9.16 -5.47
N LEU A 57 17.48 8.20 -5.89
CA LEU A 57 17.07 6.98 -6.59
C LEU A 57 17.32 5.72 -5.75
N ASP A 58 16.48 4.71 -5.95
CA ASP A 58 16.62 3.38 -5.34
C ASP A 58 17.51 2.43 -6.15
N GLU A 59 17.51 1.15 -5.78
CA GLU A 59 18.32 0.10 -6.41
C GLU A 59 17.94 -0.17 -7.87
N SER A 60 16.70 0.15 -8.23
CA SER A 60 16.15 -0.02 -9.57
C SER A 60 16.29 1.24 -10.42
N GLY A 61 16.87 2.32 -9.86
CA GLY A 61 16.96 3.62 -10.53
C GLY A 61 15.65 4.43 -10.47
N GLU A 62 14.67 4.00 -9.66
CA GLU A 62 13.41 4.69 -9.48
C GLU A 62 13.51 5.72 -8.36
N PRO A 63 12.72 6.81 -8.37
CA PRO A 63 12.74 7.79 -7.28
C PRO A 63 12.42 7.16 -5.93
N VAL A 64 13.23 7.42 -4.90
CA VAL A 64 12.99 6.93 -3.53
C VAL A 64 11.60 7.38 -3.07
N HIS A 65 10.80 6.43 -2.58
CA HIS A 65 9.40 6.70 -2.23
C HIS A 65 9.24 7.33 -0.84
N SER A 66 9.84 6.72 0.19
CA SER A 66 9.70 7.18 1.58
C SER A 66 10.38 8.53 1.80
N SER A 67 9.66 9.44 2.43
CA SER A 67 10.17 10.72 2.94
C SER A 67 10.40 10.72 4.45
N MET A 68 10.21 9.57 5.11
CA MET A 68 10.44 9.43 6.55
C MET A 68 11.94 9.44 6.85
N TYR A 69 12.28 9.92 8.05
CA TYR A 69 13.66 10.08 8.50
C TYR A 69 13.94 9.34 9.80
N HIS A 70 15.22 9.12 10.08
CA HIS A 70 15.65 8.50 11.33
C HIS A 70 15.18 9.33 12.53
N ASN A 71 14.69 8.66 13.57
CA ASN A 71 14.06 9.29 14.75
C ASN A 71 12.76 10.05 14.45
N LEU A 72 12.05 9.74 13.38
CA LEU A 72 10.69 10.21 13.19
C LEU A 72 9.75 9.56 14.22
N TRP A 73 8.90 10.39 14.81
CA TRP A 73 7.79 9.95 15.64
C TRP A 73 6.49 10.42 15.01
N ILE A 74 5.42 9.73 15.35
CA ILE A 74 4.06 10.15 15.01
C ILE A 74 3.84 11.62 15.41
N ASN A 75 3.25 12.39 14.50
CA ASN A 75 3.01 13.84 14.63
C ASN A 75 1.62 14.20 15.20
N LEU A 76 0.70 13.24 15.29
CA LEU A 76 -0.67 13.43 15.80
C LEU A 76 -0.95 12.43 16.94
N PRO A 77 -1.94 12.64 17.82
CA PRO A 77 -2.37 11.58 18.73
C PRO A 77 -2.78 10.34 17.94
N LYS A 78 -2.32 9.15 18.38
CA LYS A 78 -2.58 7.89 17.67
C LYS A 78 -4.08 7.60 17.53
N GLU A 79 -4.89 8.11 18.45
CA GLU A 79 -6.34 7.93 18.48
C GLU A 79 -7.06 8.62 17.30
N CYS A 80 -6.38 9.54 16.62
CA CYS A 80 -6.92 10.32 15.50
C CYS A 80 -6.34 9.90 14.15
N SER A 81 -5.41 8.93 14.13
CA SER A 81 -4.69 8.50 12.93
C SER A 81 -5.20 7.19 12.36
#